data_AF-A0A2N1VME1-F1
#
_entry.id   AF-A0A2N1VME1-F1
#
_cell.length_a   1.000
_cell.length_b   1.000
_cell.length_c   1.000
_cell.angle_alpha   90.00
_cell.angle_beta   90.00
_cell.angle_gamma   90.00
#
_symmetry.space_group_name_H-M   'P 1'
#
loop_
_entity.id
_entity.type
_entity.pdbx_description
1 polymer ?
#
loop_
_entity_poly.entity_id
_entity_poly.type
_entity_poly.pdbx_seq_one_letter_code
_entity_poly.pdbx_strand_id
1 'polypeptide(L)'
;MKLLVILLVLCLNFIFTQSIFGQDLPCLPDFIGTHYETEVNASNPPYSDDMPEDVARAYRFLDSLTKNSDFEEFYGSLLRQDYNDTLQTVMKYLYKTIEYSPENFLNYMIYGELNKQSVMNYYFTFIEQIRRASPTPIIDASLTSSYLVARVTVNSILMRATSYKVQPKTVREVIATVDTIFKGKQLLTCGEEGSNSSDTFNCLKFDYVKEWFEDTNPNFEMELNKSYLIFFEYRMICITEASTFFSLLPLSTSGSAVRSIYPIENGNLIDEHNELGFGTSPPINTVIDGINSRIKAIKSYKP
;
A
#
# COMPACT_ATOMS: atom_id res chain seq x y z
N MET A 1 -8.98 -48.41 28.55
CA MET A 1 -8.02 -47.30 28.77
C MET A 1 -7.15 -47.03 27.53
N LYS A 2 -6.43 -48.01 26.95
CA LYS A 2 -5.56 -47.80 25.77
C LYS A 2 -6.26 -47.26 24.52
N LEU A 3 -7.48 -47.73 24.21
CA LEU A 3 -8.25 -47.27 23.04
C LEU A 3 -8.66 -45.79 23.16
N LEU A 4 -8.95 -45.32 24.38
CA LEU A 4 -9.38 -43.95 24.65
C LEU A 4 -8.23 -42.95 24.48
N VAL A 5 -7.01 -43.35 24.86
CA VAL A 5 -5.79 -42.55 24.66
C VAL A 5 -5.46 -42.42 23.17
N ILE A 6 -5.59 -43.49 22.38
CA ILE A 6 -5.34 -43.45 20.94
C ILE A 6 -6.35 -42.53 20.23
N LEU A 7 -7.64 -42.60 20.61
CA LEU A 7 -8.67 -41.72 20.04
C LEU A 7 -8.41 -40.25 20.40
N LEU A 8 -7.97 -39.97 21.63
CA LEU A 8 -7.65 -38.61 22.06
C LEU A 8 -6.44 -38.04 21.31
N VAL A 9 -5.40 -38.85 21.07
CA VAL A 9 -4.22 -38.46 20.28
C VAL A 9 -4.57 -38.23 18.81
N LEU A 10 -5.48 -39.02 18.24
CA LEU A 10 -5.96 -38.80 16.87
C LEU A 10 -6.84 -37.55 16.76
N CYS A 11 -7.73 -37.29 17.72
CA CYS A 11 -8.52 -36.06 17.76
C CYS A 11 -7.65 -34.83 17.98
N LEU A 12 -6.64 -34.90 18.85
CA LEU A 12 -5.68 -33.82 19.04
C LEU A 12 -4.89 -33.56 17.75
N ASN A 13 -4.38 -34.60 17.08
CA ASN A 13 -3.71 -34.41 15.78
C ASN A 13 -4.64 -33.82 14.71
N PHE A 14 -5.93 -34.21 14.69
CA PHE A 14 -6.89 -33.67 13.72
C PHE A 14 -7.23 -32.20 14.00
N ILE A 15 -7.36 -31.82 15.27
CA ILE A 15 -7.57 -30.43 15.70
C ILE A 15 -6.31 -29.61 15.39
N PHE A 16 -5.12 -30.12 15.70
CA PHE A 16 -3.87 -29.43 15.40
C PHE A 16 -3.61 -29.31 13.89
N THR A 17 -3.96 -30.28 13.04
CA THR A 17 -3.80 -30.13 11.58
C THR A 17 -4.82 -29.16 10.96
N GLN A 18 -5.95 -28.89 11.63
CA GLN A 18 -6.93 -27.91 11.17
C GLN A 18 -6.62 -26.48 11.67
N SER A 19 -5.64 -26.31 12.57
CA SER A 19 -5.33 -25.01 13.20
C SER A 19 -4.00 -24.39 12.73
N ILE A 20 -3.33 -24.93 11.71
CA ILE A 20 -1.96 -24.51 11.31
C ILE A 20 -1.90 -23.79 9.96
N PHE A 21 -3.02 -23.62 9.25
CA PHE A 21 -3.09 -22.65 8.15
C PHE A 21 -3.69 -21.36 8.69
N GLY A 22 -2.92 -20.27 8.64
CA GLY A 22 -3.46 -18.93 8.84
C GLY A 22 -4.72 -18.81 7.99
N GLN A 23 -5.83 -18.42 8.63
CA GLN A 23 -7.19 -18.61 8.12
C GLN A 23 -7.27 -18.37 6.61
N ASP A 24 -7.64 -19.41 5.85
CA ASP A 24 -7.88 -19.30 4.42
C ASP A 24 -8.84 -18.14 4.18
N LEU A 25 -8.43 -17.19 3.33
CA LEU A 25 -9.30 -16.09 2.91
C LEU A 25 -10.59 -16.70 2.32
N PRO A 26 -11.79 -16.43 2.88
CA PRO A 26 -13.01 -17.19 2.55
C PRO A 26 -13.39 -17.20 1.05
N CYS A 27 -12.97 -16.15 0.38
CA CYS A 27 -13.20 -15.75 -1.01
C CYS A 27 -11.99 -16.02 -1.92
N LEU A 28 -10.82 -16.29 -1.33
CA LEU A 28 -9.56 -16.45 -2.03
C LEU A 28 -8.64 -17.43 -1.27
N PRO A 29 -9.07 -18.70 -1.10
CA PRO A 29 -8.39 -19.67 -0.23
C PRO A 29 -6.95 -19.97 -0.68
N ASP A 30 -6.62 -19.73 -1.95
CA ASP A 30 -5.27 -19.93 -2.49
C ASP A 30 -4.33 -18.73 -2.23
N PHE A 31 -4.80 -17.65 -1.59
CA PHE A 31 -3.99 -16.47 -1.29
C PHE A 31 -3.13 -16.68 -0.05
N ILE A 32 -1.82 -16.58 -0.23
CA ILE A 32 -0.85 -16.84 0.85
C ILE A 32 -0.06 -15.56 1.19
N GLY A 33 -0.33 -14.44 0.52
CA GLY A 33 0.28 -13.14 0.83
C GLY A 33 -0.14 -12.63 2.22
N THR A 34 0.61 -11.66 2.75
CA THR A 34 0.14 -10.93 3.94
C THR A 34 -1.14 -10.19 3.57
N HIS A 35 -2.18 -10.37 4.37
CA HIS A 35 -3.43 -9.66 4.21
C HIS A 35 -3.84 -8.97 5.51
N TYR A 36 -4.71 -7.99 5.36
CA TYR A 36 -5.27 -7.17 6.42
C TYR A 36 -6.78 -7.23 6.30
N GLU A 37 -7.46 -7.33 7.42
CA GLU A 37 -8.91 -7.41 7.50
C GLU A 37 -9.45 -6.18 8.21
N THR A 38 -10.57 -5.65 7.72
CA THR A 38 -11.35 -4.63 8.42
C THR A 38 -12.83 -4.85 8.15
N GLU A 39 -13.67 -4.46 9.10
CA GLU A 39 -15.12 -4.57 8.99
C GLU A 39 -15.65 -3.72 7.82
N VAL A 40 -16.63 -4.26 7.11
CA VAL A 40 -17.38 -3.53 6.09
C VAL A 40 -18.23 -2.46 6.79
N ASN A 41 -18.17 -1.22 6.30
CA ASN A 41 -18.92 -0.07 6.84
C ASN A 41 -18.59 0.33 8.29
N ALA A 42 -17.31 0.26 8.68
CA ALA A 42 -16.80 0.83 9.93
C ALA A 42 -16.91 2.37 9.95
N SER A 43 -18.14 2.91 10.02
CA SER A 43 -18.51 4.34 9.96
C SER A 43 -18.02 5.10 8.71
N ASN A 44 -18.94 5.79 8.03
CA ASN A 44 -18.63 6.60 6.84
C ASN A 44 -19.04 8.07 7.07
N PRO A 45 -18.09 9.00 7.30
CA PRO A 45 -16.63 8.82 7.38
C PRO A 45 -16.17 8.09 8.67
N PRO A 46 -14.97 7.50 8.68
CA PRO A 46 -14.46 6.73 9.81
C PRO A 46 -13.89 7.63 10.91
N TYR A 47 -14.76 8.38 11.59
CA TYR A 47 -14.37 9.28 12.67
C TYR A 47 -14.05 8.53 13.97
N SER A 48 -13.02 8.99 14.67
CA SER A 48 -12.72 8.59 16.04
C SER A 48 -12.35 9.81 16.89
N ASP A 49 -12.63 9.74 18.19
CA ASP A 49 -12.39 10.86 19.12
C ASP A 49 -10.89 11.12 19.38
N ASP A 50 -10.05 10.12 19.13
CA ASP A 50 -8.58 10.19 19.25
C ASP A 50 -7.89 10.66 17.96
N MET A 51 -8.66 10.95 16.91
CA MET A 51 -8.13 11.34 15.61
C MET A 51 -7.46 12.73 15.66
N PRO A 52 -6.23 12.89 15.11
CA PRO A 52 -5.60 14.20 14.99
C PRO A 52 -6.45 15.19 14.19
N GLU A 53 -6.44 16.47 14.57
CA GLU A 53 -7.30 17.51 13.97
C GLU A 53 -7.15 17.58 12.44
N ASP A 54 -5.93 17.51 11.92
CA ASP A 54 -5.67 17.54 10.47
C ASP A 54 -6.34 16.35 9.74
N VAL A 55 -6.38 15.17 10.37
CA VAL A 55 -6.99 13.96 9.79
C VAL A 55 -8.52 14.07 9.85
N ALA A 56 -9.08 14.52 10.97
CA ALA A 56 -10.53 14.74 11.10
C ALA A 56 -11.02 15.80 10.10
N ARG A 57 -10.25 16.86 9.90
CA ARG A 57 -10.53 17.91 8.91
C ARG A 57 -10.47 17.37 7.48
N ALA A 58 -9.52 16.49 7.17
CA ALA A 58 -9.42 15.84 5.87
C ALA A 58 -10.66 14.99 5.55
N TYR A 59 -11.13 14.17 6.50
CA TYR A 59 -12.38 13.40 6.33
C TYR A 59 -13.59 14.31 6.13
N ARG A 60 -13.74 15.38 6.92
CA ARG A 60 -14.83 16.37 6.75
C ARG A 60 -14.79 17.04 5.39
N PHE A 61 -13.59 17.38 4.91
CA PHE A 61 -13.40 18.01 3.61
C PHE A 61 -13.83 17.07 2.48
N LEU A 62 -13.33 15.83 2.47
CA LEU A 62 -13.71 14.83 1.46
C LEU A 62 -15.21 14.51 1.51
N ASP A 63 -15.78 14.34 2.71
CA ASP A 63 -17.21 14.11 2.92
C ASP A 63 -18.08 15.28 2.42
N SER A 64 -17.62 16.51 2.61
CA SER A 64 -18.30 17.69 2.10
C SER A 64 -18.22 17.77 0.57
N LEU A 65 -17.08 17.45 -0.05
CA LEU A 65 -16.93 17.46 -1.50
C LEU A 65 -17.89 16.47 -2.17
N THR A 66 -17.91 15.24 -1.70
CA THR A 66 -18.75 14.16 -2.24
C THR A 66 -20.25 14.38 -2.03
N LYS A 67 -20.66 15.05 -0.95
CA LYS A 67 -22.08 15.39 -0.70
C LYS A 67 -22.54 16.63 -1.46
N ASN A 68 -21.69 17.64 -1.58
CA ASN A 68 -22.13 18.97 -1.99
C ASN A 68 -21.65 19.36 -3.41
N SER A 69 -20.45 18.95 -3.82
CA SER A 69 -19.87 19.41 -5.08
C SER A 69 -20.37 18.62 -6.30
N ASP A 70 -20.42 19.30 -7.43
CA ASP A 70 -20.49 18.64 -8.74
C ASP A 70 -19.07 18.22 -9.14
N PHE A 71 -18.89 16.95 -9.48
CA PHE A 71 -17.54 16.41 -9.71
C PHE A 71 -16.90 16.97 -10.97
N GLU A 72 -17.66 17.21 -12.04
CA GLU A 72 -17.10 17.76 -13.29
C GLU A 72 -16.66 19.22 -13.09
N GLU A 73 -17.46 20.02 -12.39
CA GLU A 73 -17.07 21.38 -12.01
C GLU A 73 -15.84 21.39 -11.10
N PHE A 74 -15.82 20.51 -10.10
CA PHE A 74 -14.68 20.34 -9.20
C PHE A 74 -13.42 19.92 -9.97
N TYR A 75 -13.52 18.90 -10.82
CA TYR A 75 -12.45 18.39 -11.65
C TYR A 75 -11.86 19.50 -12.53
N GLY A 76 -12.71 20.25 -13.23
CA GLY A 76 -12.29 21.39 -14.04
C GLY A 76 -11.66 22.54 -13.23
N SER A 77 -12.07 22.76 -11.98
CA SER A 77 -11.45 23.74 -11.08
C SER A 77 -10.08 23.28 -10.59
N LEU A 78 -9.98 22.00 -10.20
CA LEU A 78 -8.74 21.39 -9.71
C LEU A 78 -7.68 21.31 -10.81
N LEU A 79 -8.07 20.98 -12.04
CA LEU A 79 -7.21 21.00 -13.23
C LEU A 79 -6.73 22.41 -13.65
N ARG A 80 -7.14 23.48 -12.98
CA ARG A 80 -6.60 24.82 -13.21
C ARG A 80 -5.69 25.29 -12.09
N GLN A 81 -5.50 24.49 -11.05
CA GLN A 81 -4.60 24.83 -9.96
C GLN A 81 -3.15 24.63 -10.41
N ASP A 82 -2.27 25.54 -10.01
CA ASP A 82 -0.83 25.31 -10.00
C ASP A 82 -0.43 24.62 -8.69
N TYR A 83 0.87 24.42 -8.48
CA TYR A 83 1.41 23.95 -7.19
C TYR A 83 1.36 25.07 -6.13
N ASN A 84 0.14 25.38 -5.69
CA ASN A 84 -0.17 26.45 -4.76
C ASN A 84 -0.56 25.92 -3.36
N ASP A 85 -0.99 26.82 -2.48
CA ASP A 85 -1.30 26.50 -1.09
C ASP A 85 -2.46 25.51 -0.96
N THR A 86 -3.43 25.56 -1.86
CA THR A 86 -4.55 24.62 -1.90
C THR A 86 -4.05 23.21 -2.18
N LEU A 87 -3.24 23.02 -3.23
CA LEU A 87 -2.73 21.70 -3.60
C LEU A 87 -1.79 21.13 -2.53
N GLN A 88 -0.93 21.96 -1.94
CA GLN A 88 -0.06 21.56 -0.84
C GLN A 88 -0.83 21.19 0.44
N THR A 89 -1.91 21.92 0.74
CA THR A 89 -2.79 21.60 1.88
C THR A 89 -3.51 20.27 1.67
N VAL A 90 -4.04 20.03 0.47
CA VAL A 90 -4.68 18.75 0.14
C VAL A 90 -3.68 17.61 0.23
N MET A 91 -2.47 17.78 -0.33
CA MET A 91 -1.41 16.79 -0.27
C MET A 91 -1.08 16.41 1.18
N LYS A 92 -0.94 17.41 2.07
CA LYS A 92 -0.75 17.20 3.51
C LYS A 92 -1.90 16.39 4.12
N TYR A 93 -3.16 16.76 3.82
CA TYR A 93 -4.33 16.08 4.36
C TYR A 93 -4.42 14.63 3.90
N LEU A 94 -4.31 14.36 2.60
CA LEU A 94 -4.30 13.00 2.06
C LEU A 94 -3.17 12.16 2.67
N TYR A 95 -1.95 12.73 2.73
CA TYR A 95 -0.80 12.05 3.32
C TYR A 95 -1.07 11.63 4.78
N LYS A 96 -1.56 12.57 5.61
CA LYS A 96 -1.81 12.32 7.03
C LYS A 96 -2.96 11.34 7.24
N THR A 97 -4.00 11.39 6.42
CA THR A 97 -5.14 10.47 6.52
C THR A 97 -4.74 9.05 6.19
N ILE A 98 -3.99 8.86 5.10
CA ILE A 98 -3.45 7.55 4.71
C ILE A 98 -2.51 7.00 5.80
N GLU A 99 -1.63 7.83 6.36
CA GLU A 99 -0.70 7.41 7.41
C GLU A 99 -1.41 7.04 8.74
N TYR A 100 -2.49 7.75 9.08
CA TYR A 100 -3.20 7.55 10.34
C TYR A 100 -3.92 6.20 10.40
N SER A 101 -4.72 5.87 9.39
CA SER A 101 -5.48 4.61 9.35
C SER A 101 -5.72 4.19 7.90
N PRO A 102 -4.73 3.56 7.27
CA PRO A 102 -4.76 3.29 5.84
C PRO A 102 -5.90 2.37 5.41
N GLU A 103 -6.22 1.34 6.20
CA GLU A 103 -7.29 0.38 5.94
C GLU A 103 -8.66 1.07 5.99
N ASN A 104 -8.89 1.89 7.02
CA ASN A 104 -10.13 2.67 7.18
C ASN A 104 -10.29 3.71 6.06
N PHE A 105 -9.20 4.36 5.65
CA PHE A 105 -9.25 5.32 4.54
C PHE A 105 -9.61 4.63 3.23
N LEU A 106 -9.02 3.47 2.94
CA LEU A 106 -9.33 2.70 1.74
C LEU A 106 -10.78 2.19 1.75
N ASN A 107 -11.26 1.68 2.89
CA ASN A 107 -12.67 1.35 3.08
C ASN A 107 -13.58 2.55 2.82
N TYR A 108 -13.24 3.73 3.34
CA TYR A 108 -13.98 4.96 3.09
C TYR A 108 -13.96 5.36 1.60
N MET A 109 -12.85 5.13 0.89
CA MET A 109 -12.79 5.35 -0.56
C MET A 109 -13.71 4.42 -1.34
N ILE A 110 -13.80 3.15 -0.94
CA ILE A 110 -14.59 2.12 -1.63
C ILE A 110 -16.08 2.26 -1.30
N TYR A 111 -16.43 2.38 -0.02
CA TYR A 111 -17.80 2.30 0.50
C TYR A 111 -18.36 3.63 0.98
N GLY A 112 -17.59 4.72 0.91
CA GLY A 112 -18.08 6.07 1.14
C GLY A 112 -19.07 6.47 0.05
N GLU A 113 -20.26 5.88 0.08
CA GLU A 113 -21.37 6.18 -0.81
C GLU A 113 -22.01 7.49 -0.38
N LEU A 114 -21.88 8.47 -1.27
CA LEU A 114 -22.38 9.82 -1.07
C LEU A 114 -23.09 10.22 -2.35
N ASN A 115 -24.24 10.89 -2.21
CA ASN A 115 -25.31 11.10 -3.20
C ASN A 115 -24.93 11.51 -4.65
N LYS A 116 -23.65 11.81 -4.94
CA LYS A 116 -23.17 12.27 -6.25
C LYS A 116 -21.96 11.49 -6.80
N GLN A 117 -20.91 11.25 -6.01
CA GLN A 117 -19.67 10.57 -6.45
C GLN A 117 -18.90 9.92 -5.29
N SER A 118 -18.14 8.86 -5.59
CA SER A 118 -17.23 8.20 -4.65
C SER A 118 -16.04 9.09 -4.29
N VAL A 119 -15.59 9.02 -3.03
CA VAL A 119 -14.34 9.64 -2.53
C VAL A 119 -13.14 9.22 -3.38
N MET A 120 -13.14 7.98 -3.89
CA MET A 120 -12.07 7.44 -4.73
C MET A 120 -11.82 8.29 -5.98
N ASN A 121 -12.88 8.83 -6.61
CA ASN A 121 -12.74 9.68 -7.80
C ASN A 121 -12.01 10.98 -7.47
N TYR A 122 -12.40 11.66 -6.38
CA TYR A 122 -11.71 12.86 -5.91
C TYR A 122 -10.25 12.58 -5.54
N TYR A 123 -9.99 11.48 -4.84
CA TYR A 123 -8.64 11.06 -4.49
C TYR A 123 -7.76 10.89 -5.73
N PHE A 124 -8.21 10.14 -6.74
CA PHE A 124 -7.43 9.94 -7.97
C PHE A 124 -7.19 11.25 -8.72
N THR A 125 -8.20 12.13 -8.81
CA THR A 125 -8.01 13.45 -9.41
C THR A 125 -6.98 14.28 -8.65
N PHE A 126 -6.98 14.25 -7.31
CA PHE A 126 -5.96 14.95 -6.53
C PHE A 126 -4.56 14.40 -6.79
N ILE A 127 -4.38 13.08 -6.84
CA ILE A 127 -3.07 12.47 -7.13
C ILE A 127 -2.61 12.82 -8.55
N GLU A 128 -3.50 12.77 -9.54
CA GLU A 128 -3.21 13.19 -10.91
C GLU A 128 -2.80 14.67 -10.96
N GLN A 129 -3.53 15.53 -10.26
CA GLN A 129 -3.23 16.96 -10.21
C GLN A 129 -1.91 17.26 -9.51
N ILE A 130 -1.58 16.56 -8.42
CA ILE A 130 -0.27 16.63 -7.76
C ILE A 130 0.82 16.24 -8.75
N ARG A 131 0.66 15.12 -9.48
CA ARG A 131 1.62 14.68 -10.49
C ARG A 131 1.79 15.70 -11.62
N ARG A 132 0.74 16.42 -11.99
CA ARG A 132 0.82 17.38 -13.09
C ARG A 132 1.47 18.70 -12.68
N ALA A 133 1.13 19.22 -11.50
CA ALA A 133 1.52 20.57 -11.09
C ALA A 133 2.79 20.63 -10.24
N SER A 134 3.12 19.58 -9.49
CA SER A 134 4.24 19.60 -8.56
C SER A 134 5.60 19.78 -9.26
N PRO A 135 6.55 20.53 -8.64
CA PRO A 135 7.93 20.60 -9.12
C PRO A 135 8.67 19.26 -9.01
N THR A 136 8.19 18.34 -8.18
CA THR A 136 8.74 17.00 -7.97
C THR A 136 7.62 15.96 -8.13
N PRO A 137 7.10 15.81 -9.36
CA PRO A 137 5.77 15.24 -9.61
C PRO A 137 5.63 13.78 -9.19
N ILE A 138 6.64 12.96 -9.49
CA ILE A 138 6.59 11.53 -9.23
C ILE A 138 6.72 11.26 -7.74
N ILE A 139 7.76 11.81 -7.09
CA ILE A 139 7.97 11.59 -5.66
C ILE A 139 6.81 12.14 -4.81
N ASP A 140 6.20 13.27 -5.19
CA ASP A 140 5.04 13.80 -4.48
C ASP A 140 3.81 12.93 -4.61
N ALA A 141 3.49 12.53 -5.84
CA ALA A 141 2.35 11.66 -6.10
C ALA A 141 2.54 10.30 -5.42
N SER A 142 3.73 9.70 -5.55
CA SER A 142 4.09 8.43 -4.93
C SER A 142 4.07 8.51 -3.40
N LEU A 143 4.71 9.52 -2.79
CA LEU A 143 4.67 9.69 -1.33
C LEU A 143 3.27 9.97 -0.81
N THR A 144 2.43 10.68 -1.56
CA THR A 144 1.05 10.97 -1.14
C THR A 144 0.18 9.73 -1.21
N SER A 145 0.28 8.97 -2.32
CA SER A 145 -0.56 7.79 -2.58
C SER A 145 -0.10 6.50 -1.90
N SER A 146 1.19 6.37 -1.58
CA SER A 146 1.72 5.16 -0.96
C SER A 146 1.23 5.02 0.47
N TYR A 147 0.92 3.79 0.85
CA TYR A 147 0.52 3.42 2.20
C TYR A 147 1.72 3.01 3.05
N LEU A 148 2.70 2.39 2.40
CA LEU A 148 4.00 2.05 2.97
C LEU A 148 5.09 2.45 1.96
N VAL A 149 6.19 3.01 2.45
CA VAL A 149 7.41 3.21 1.65
C VAL A 149 8.55 2.61 2.45
N ALA A 150 9.22 1.63 1.88
CA ALA A 150 10.22 0.85 2.59
C ALA A 150 11.39 0.46 1.71
N ARG A 151 12.55 0.33 2.35
CA ARG A 151 13.69 -0.39 1.82
C ARG A 151 13.61 -1.84 2.27
N VAL A 152 13.70 -2.77 1.33
CA VAL A 152 13.60 -4.20 1.60
C VAL A 152 14.74 -4.97 0.96
N THR A 153 15.09 -6.12 1.53
CA THR A 153 16.02 -7.10 0.96
C THR A 153 15.28 -8.40 0.68
N VAL A 154 15.29 -8.86 -0.57
CA VAL A 154 14.54 -10.05 -1.00
C VAL A 154 15.18 -11.32 -0.44
N ASN A 155 14.40 -12.10 0.30
CA ASN A 155 14.83 -13.38 0.87
C ASN A 155 14.33 -14.59 0.09
N SER A 156 13.18 -14.47 -0.59
CA SER A 156 12.62 -15.55 -1.39
C SER A 156 11.70 -14.99 -2.47
N ILE A 157 11.65 -15.70 -3.61
CA ILE A 157 10.73 -15.43 -4.71
C ILE A 157 10.10 -16.76 -5.10
N LEU A 158 8.78 -16.84 -5.00
CA LEU A 158 8.00 -18.02 -5.38
C LEU A 158 7.13 -17.67 -6.58
N MET A 159 7.25 -18.45 -7.65
CA MET A 159 6.41 -18.29 -8.83
C MET A 159 5.12 -19.09 -8.67
N ARG A 160 3.98 -18.45 -8.95
CA ARG A 160 2.69 -19.13 -8.93
C ARG A 160 1.86 -18.80 -10.15
N ALA A 161 1.25 -19.84 -10.73
CA ALA A 161 0.18 -19.64 -11.68
C ALA A 161 -1.08 -19.25 -10.91
N THR A 162 -1.67 -18.10 -11.22
CA THR A 162 -2.94 -17.73 -10.61
C THR A 162 -4.12 -18.38 -11.33
N SER A 163 -5.14 -18.77 -10.58
CA SER A 163 -6.42 -19.26 -11.11
C SER A 163 -7.39 -18.14 -11.52
N TYR A 164 -6.96 -16.87 -11.51
CA TYR A 164 -7.82 -15.73 -11.85
C TYR A 164 -8.38 -15.86 -13.28
N LYS A 165 -9.72 -15.89 -13.38
CA LYS A 165 -10.48 -16.20 -14.62
C LYS A 165 -10.25 -15.25 -15.80
N VAL A 166 -9.58 -14.12 -15.61
CA VAL A 166 -9.47 -13.07 -16.64
C VAL A 166 -8.17 -13.16 -17.46
N GLN A 167 -7.13 -13.83 -16.96
CA GLN A 167 -5.93 -14.28 -17.69
C GLN A 167 -5.02 -15.02 -16.68
N PRO A 168 -4.46 -16.20 -17.01
CA PRO A 168 -3.47 -16.84 -16.15
C PRO A 168 -2.20 -15.99 -16.14
N LYS A 169 -2.06 -15.15 -15.11
CA LYS A 169 -0.85 -14.38 -14.86
C LYS A 169 0.06 -15.19 -13.95
N THR A 170 1.36 -15.14 -14.21
CA THR A 170 2.34 -15.72 -13.27
C THR A 170 2.63 -14.67 -12.22
N VAL A 171 2.07 -14.83 -11.03
CA VAL A 171 2.38 -13.96 -9.90
C VAL A 171 3.72 -14.37 -9.30
N ARG A 172 4.51 -13.36 -8.93
CA ARG A 172 5.72 -13.50 -8.12
C ARG A 172 5.36 -13.13 -6.69
N GLU A 173 5.39 -14.12 -5.82
CA GLU A 173 5.27 -13.93 -4.38
C GLU A 173 6.67 -13.66 -3.83
N VAL A 174 6.86 -12.49 -3.23
CA VAL A 174 8.15 -12.04 -2.69
C VAL A 174 8.06 -12.03 -1.18
N ILE A 175 9.04 -12.68 -0.54
CA ILE A 175 9.28 -12.58 0.90
C ILE A 175 10.55 -11.77 1.07
N ALA A 176 10.47 -10.66 1.80
CA ALA A 176 11.58 -9.73 1.97
C ALA A 176 11.73 -9.28 3.43
N THR A 177 12.96 -9.00 3.82
CA THR A 177 13.30 -8.38 5.10
C THR A 177 13.15 -6.88 4.94
N VAL A 178 12.45 -6.23 5.87
CA VAL A 178 12.28 -4.78 5.87
C VAL A 178 13.49 -4.15 6.55
N ASP A 179 14.39 -3.57 5.75
CA ASP A 179 15.58 -2.90 6.25
C ASP A 179 15.22 -1.58 6.93
N THR A 180 14.30 -0.81 6.35
CA THR A 180 13.89 0.52 6.84
C THR A 180 12.51 0.89 6.32
N ILE A 181 11.69 1.51 7.17
CA ILE A 181 10.39 2.10 6.80
C ILE A 181 10.53 3.64 6.81
N PHE A 182 10.16 4.28 5.71
CA PHE A 182 10.17 5.74 5.55
C PHE A 182 8.78 6.36 5.76
N LYS A 183 7.73 5.64 5.34
CA LYS A 183 6.32 6.00 5.51
C LYS A 183 5.52 4.74 5.82
N GLY A 184 4.49 4.86 6.66
CA GLY A 184 3.56 3.77 6.98
C GLY A 184 3.78 3.22 8.39
N LYS A 185 2.92 2.29 8.80
CA LYS A 185 3.02 1.61 10.11
C LYS A 185 3.98 0.43 10.02
N GLN A 186 4.55 0.04 11.17
CA GLN A 186 5.36 -1.16 11.28
C GLN A 186 4.52 -2.39 10.91
N LEU A 187 5.08 -3.22 10.05
CA LEU A 187 4.41 -4.40 9.51
C LEU A 187 4.41 -5.53 10.54
N LEU A 188 3.37 -6.37 10.49
CA LEU A 188 3.31 -7.61 11.26
C LEU A 188 4.49 -8.50 10.84
N THR A 189 5.16 -9.10 11.82
CA THR A 189 6.27 -10.03 11.59
C THR A 189 5.80 -11.23 10.77
N CYS A 190 6.58 -11.67 9.79
CA CYS A 190 6.38 -12.98 9.16
C CYS A 190 6.76 -14.07 10.17
N GLY A 191 5.83 -14.39 11.06
CA GLY A 191 5.96 -15.52 11.97
C GLY A 191 5.06 -16.66 11.51
N GLU A 192 5.60 -17.87 11.49
CA GLU A 192 4.77 -19.05 11.74
C GLU A 192 4.25 -18.91 13.17
N GLU A 193 2.93 -18.89 13.37
CA GLU A 193 2.34 -19.01 14.71
C GLU A 193 2.87 -20.31 15.35
N GLY A 194 3.89 -20.21 16.21
CA GLY A 194 4.49 -21.36 16.88
C GLY A 194 6.01 -21.33 17.12
N SER A 195 6.76 -20.44 16.49
CA SER A 195 8.21 -20.33 16.76
C SER A 195 8.48 -19.40 17.94
N ASN A 196 8.86 -19.97 19.09
CA ASN A 196 9.38 -19.25 20.28
C ASN A 196 10.77 -18.60 20.05
N SER A 197 11.18 -18.36 18.81
CA SER A 197 12.43 -17.67 18.51
C SER A 197 12.24 -16.17 18.70
N SER A 198 12.96 -15.60 19.66
CA SER A 198 13.01 -14.17 19.99
C SER A 198 13.52 -13.25 18.87
N ASP A 199 13.91 -13.81 17.72
CA ASP A 199 14.36 -13.06 16.56
C ASP A 199 13.12 -12.62 15.75
N THR A 200 12.57 -11.49 16.18
CA THR A 200 11.51 -10.77 15.48
C THR A 200 12.07 -10.18 14.18
N PHE A 201 12.12 -10.99 13.13
CA PHE A 201 12.44 -10.48 11.80
C PHE A 201 11.28 -9.63 11.28
N ASN A 202 11.52 -8.33 11.06
CA ASN A 202 10.64 -7.46 10.30
C ASN A 202 10.62 -7.98 8.85
N CYS A 203 9.62 -8.77 8.50
CA CYS A 203 9.48 -9.32 7.17
C CYS A 203 8.18 -8.83 6.53
N LEU A 204 8.21 -8.74 5.20
CA LEU A 204 7.10 -8.32 4.35
C LEU A 204 6.91 -9.36 3.26
N LYS A 205 5.65 -9.79 3.10
CA LYS A 205 5.24 -10.68 2.01
C LYS A 205 4.27 -9.94 1.09
N PHE A 206 4.60 -9.87 -0.19
CA PHE A 206 3.79 -9.17 -1.18
C PHE A 206 3.88 -9.85 -2.55
N ASP A 207 2.87 -9.59 -3.36
CA ASP A 207 2.81 -10.08 -4.73
C ASP A 207 3.15 -8.97 -5.71
N TYR A 208 3.79 -9.35 -6.82
CA TYR A 208 3.81 -8.50 -8.00
C TYR A 208 3.69 -9.33 -9.27
N VAL A 209 3.31 -8.65 -10.34
CA VAL A 209 3.16 -9.23 -11.67
C VAL A 209 4.09 -8.49 -12.61
N LYS A 210 4.85 -9.23 -13.43
CA LYS A 210 5.85 -8.64 -14.33
C LYS A 210 5.20 -7.68 -15.33
N GLU A 211 4.01 -8.02 -15.78
CA GLU A 211 3.17 -7.26 -16.71
C GLU A 211 2.84 -5.84 -16.20
N TRP A 212 2.93 -5.58 -14.88
CA TRP A 212 2.77 -4.22 -14.35
C TRP A 212 3.93 -3.29 -14.72
N PHE A 213 5.05 -3.86 -15.16
CA PHE A 213 6.28 -3.14 -15.50
C PHE A 213 6.59 -3.20 -16.99
N GLU A 214 5.76 -3.85 -17.83
CA GLU A 214 6.06 -4.07 -19.25
C GLU A 214 6.29 -2.79 -20.05
N ASP A 215 5.55 -1.73 -19.74
CA ASP A 215 5.67 -0.43 -20.43
C ASP A 215 6.93 0.35 -20.03
N THR A 216 7.53 0.05 -18.87
CA THR A 216 8.62 0.86 -18.27
C THR A 216 9.95 0.13 -18.22
N ASN A 217 9.91 -1.18 -17.98
CA ASN A 217 11.04 -2.09 -18.03
C ASN A 217 10.53 -3.53 -18.23
N PRO A 218 10.38 -4.00 -19.48
CA PRO A 218 9.88 -5.35 -19.78
C PRO A 218 10.82 -6.47 -19.31
N ASN A 219 12.02 -6.13 -18.86
CA ASN A 219 12.98 -7.08 -18.31
C ASN A 219 13.12 -6.98 -16.79
N PHE A 220 12.34 -6.11 -16.14
CA PHE A 220 12.41 -5.99 -14.69
C PHE A 220 11.98 -7.29 -14.01
N GLU A 221 12.86 -7.80 -13.17
CA GLU A 221 12.57 -8.90 -12.25
C GLU A 221 13.31 -8.61 -10.94
N MET A 222 12.63 -8.87 -9.82
CA MET A 222 13.29 -8.85 -8.53
C MET A 222 14.21 -10.06 -8.42
N GLU A 223 15.36 -9.89 -7.78
CA GLU A 223 16.38 -10.91 -7.63
C GLU A 223 16.58 -11.24 -6.15
N LEU A 224 16.91 -12.51 -5.91
CA LEU A 224 17.24 -13.01 -4.58
C LEU A 224 18.45 -12.27 -3.99
N ASN A 225 18.38 -11.93 -2.70
CA ASN A 225 19.42 -11.22 -1.94
C ASN A 225 19.77 -9.81 -2.48
N LYS A 226 18.91 -9.21 -3.31
CA LYS A 226 19.03 -7.81 -3.71
C LYS A 226 18.14 -6.92 -2.84
N SER A 227 18.57 -5.68 -2.68
CA SER A 227 17.80 -4.66 -1.97
C SER A 227 17.04 -3.77 -2.94
N TYR A 228 15.87 -3.30 -2.51
CA TYR A 228 14.98 -2.45 -3.30
C TYR A 228 14.38 -1.36 -2.42
N LEU A 229 14.15 -0.18 -2.99
CA LEU A 229 13.23 0.81 -2.46
C LEU A 229 11.87 0.60 -3.11
N ILE A 230 10.82 0.42 -2.31
CA ILE A 230 9.48 0.12 -2.80
C ILE A 230 8.45 1.08 -2.21
N PHE A 231 7.61 1.59 -3.09
CA PHE A 231 6.39 2.33 -2.79
C PHE A 231 5.23 1.34 -2.86
N PHE A 232 4.51 1.12 -1.76
CA PHE A 232 3.43 0.14 -1.68
C PHE A 232 2.07 0.82 -1.56
N GLU A 233 1.06 0.16 -2.10
CA GLU A 233 -0.34 0.46 -1.88
C GLU A 233 -1.11 -0.70 -1.28
N TYR A 234 -2.15 -0.39 -0.51
CA TYR A 234 -3.16 -1.38 -0.19
C TYR A 234 -4.09 -1.56 -1.38
N ARG A 235 -4.27 -2.82 -1.78
CA ARG A 235 -5.28 -3.22 -2.75
C ARG A 235 -6.23 -4.21 -2.14
N MET A 236 -7.51 -3.97 -2.36
CA MET A 236 -8.55 -4.91 -2.01
C MET A 236 -8.38 -6.20 -2.81
N ILE A 237 -8.24 -7.32 -2.11
CA ILE A 237 -8.13 -8.65 -2.71
C ILE A 237 -9.46 -9.40 -2.60
N CYS A 238 -10.29 -9.05 -1.61
CA CYS A 238 -11.54 -9.75 -1.35
C CYS A 238 -12.51 -8.94 -0.48
N ILE A 239 -13.80 -9.23 -0.63
CA ILE A 239 -14.88 -8.75 0.23
C ILE A 239 -15.77 -9.93 0.64
N THR A 240 -16.21 -9.95 1.89
CA THR A 240 -17.30 -10.78 2.40
C THR A 240 -18.46 -9.89 2.90
N GLU A 241 -19.54 -10.48 3.42
CA GLU A 241 -20.63 -9.68 4.01
C GLU A 241 -20.19 -8.85 5.23
N ALA A 242 -19.17 -9.32 5.96
CA ALA A 242 -18.73 -8.71 7.21
C ALA A 242 -17.39 -7.96 7.08
N SER A 243 -16.52 -8.37 6.15
CA SER A 243 -15.12 -7.92 6.12
C SER A 243 -14.61 -7.62 4.72
N THR A 244 -13.72 -6.64 4.64
CA THR A 244 -12.91 -6.34 3.47
C THR A 244 -11.47 -6.71 3.74
N PHE A 245 -10.88 -7.43 2.78
CA PHE A 245 -9.52 -7.93 2.87
C PHE A 245 -8.61 -7.20 1.88
N PHE A 246 -7.46 -6.79 2.38
CA PHE A 246 -6.46 -6.02 1.64
C PHE A 246 -5.11 -6.71 1.64
N SER A 247 -4.33 -6.50 0.59
CA SER A 247 -2.91 -6.87 0.53
C SER A 247 -2.06 -5.66 0.16
N LEU A 248 -0.81 -5.67 0.61
CA LEU A 248 0.19 -4.72 0.12
C LEU A 248 0.73 -5.18 -1.22
N LEU A 249 0.67 -4.29 -2.20
CA LEU A 249 1.25 -4.49 -3.52
C LEU A 249 2.14 -3.30 -3.86
N PRO A 250 3.15 -3.46 -4.71
CA PRO A 250 3.84 -2.32 -5.30
C PRO A 250 2.83 -1.35 -5.92
N LEU A 251 2.97 -0.07 -5.60
CA LEU A 251 2.09 1.00 -6.05
C LEU A 251 1.94 0.92 -7.57
N SER A 252 0.72 0.73 -8.06
CA SER A 252 0.41 0.82 -9.47
C SER A 252 -0.42 2.08 -9.67
N THR A 253 0.23 3.18 -10.00
CA THR A 253 -0.56 4.35 -10.38
C THR A 253 -1.13 4.10 -11.76
N SER A 254 -2.45 3.92 -11.84
CA SER A 254 -3.19 3.88 -13.09
C SER A 254 -2.78 5.04 -13.99
N GLY A 255 -2.22 4.70 -15.16
CA GLY A 255 -1.93 5.65 -16.24
C GLY A 255 -0.58 6.39 -16.20
N SER A 256 0.45 5.95 -15.47
CA SER A 256 1.78 6.58 -15.59
C SER A 256 2.94 5.62 -15.35
N ALA A 257 4.01 5.85 -16.11
CA ALA A 257 5.30 5.16 -16.18
C ALA A 257 6.10 5.05 -14.86
N VAL A 258 5.50 5.40 -13.72
CA VAL A 258 6.17 5.45 -12.43
C VAL A 258 6.54 4.05 -11.99
N ARG A 259 7.84 3.78 -11.87
CA ARG A 259 8.31 2.57 -11.21
C ARG A 259 7.96 2.67 -9.72
N SER A 260 7.34 1.63 -9.17
CA SER A 260 7.13 1.53 -7.71
C SER A 260 8.19 0.72 -7.00
N ILE A 261 9.08 0.09 -7.77
CA ILE A 261 10.19 -0.73 -7.28
C ILE A 261 11.47 -0.21 -7.93
N TYR A 262 12.43 0.19 -7.10
CA TYR A 262 13.72 0.71 -7.53
C TYR A 262 14.84 -0.17 -6.98
N PRO A 263 15.64 -0.84 -7.85
CA PRO A 263 16.79 -1.64 -7.41
C PRO A 263 17.82 -0.79 -6.67
N ILE A 264 18.53 -1.41 -5.74
CA ILE A 264 19.69 -0.82 -5.07
C ILE A 264 20.92 -1.68 -5.40
N GLU A 265 21.87 -1.09 -6.09
CA GLU A 265 23.08 -1.76 -6.55
C GLU A 265 24.32 -1.01 -6.08
N ASN A 266 25.26 -1.72 -5.43
CA ASN A 266 26.52 -1.13 -4.94
C ASN A 266 26.33 0.12 -4.07
N GLY A 267 25.22 0.18 -3.31
CA GLY A 267 24.88 1.32 -2.46
C GLY A 267 24.20 2.49 -3.18
N ASN A 268 23.87 2.37 -4.46
CA ASN A 268 23.15 3.37 -5.24
C ASN A 268 21.75 2.90 -5.61
N LEU A 269 20.78 3.81 -5.61
CA LEU A 269 19.44 3.54 -6.17
C LEU A 269 19.52 3.58 -7.70
N ILE A 270 18.90 2.64 -8.40
CA ILE A 270 18.81 2.65 -9.87
C ILE A 270 17.46 3.21 -10.29
N ASP A 271 17.48 4.43 -10.85
CA ASP A 271 16.33 5.16 -11.37
C ASP A 271 16.66 5.65 -12.79
N GLU A 272 16.59 4.75 -13.77
CA GLU A 272 17.08 4.98 -15.14
C GLU A 272 16.55 6.25 -15.81
N HIS A 273 15.36 6.70 -15.41
CA HIS A 273 14.70 7.88 -15.97
C HIS A 273 14.73 9.10 -15.04
N ASN A 274 15.42 9.01 -13.90
CA ASN A 274 15.44 10.05 -12.87
C ASN A 274 14.02 10.48 -12.48
N GLU A 275 13.11 9.52 -12.35
CA GLU A 275 11.71 9.77 -12.04
C GLU A 275 11.56 10.45 -10.68
N LEU A 276 12.35 10.01 -9.70
CA LEU A 276 12.32 10.54 -8.34
C LEU A 276 13.01 11.91 -8.21
N GLY A 277 13.78 12.32 -9.23
CA GLY A 277 14.45 13.63 -9.25
C GLY A 277 15.80 13.69 -8.51
N PHE A 278 16.36 12.56 -8.10
CA PHE A 278 17.64 12.49 -7.36
C PHE A 278 18.87 12.17 -8.24
N GLY A 279 18.67 11.97 -9.54
CA GLY A 279 19.65 11.45 -10.49
C GLY A 279 19.33 10.00 -10.89
N THR A 280 20.08 9.45 -11.84
CA THR A 280 19.81 8.09 -12.35
C THR A 280 20.45 6.96 -11.55
N SER A 281 21.55 7.26 -10.83
CA SER A 281 22.20 6.32 -9.91
C SER A 281 22.73 7.02 -8.64
N PRO A 282 21.87 7.71 -7.87
CA PRO A 282 22.30 8.42 -6.67
C PRO A 282 22.67 7.45 -5.52
N PRO A 283 23.60 7.84 -4.64
CA PRO A 283 23.83 7.12 -3.39
C PRO A 283 22.53 6.98 -2.60
N ILE A 284 22.27 5.78 -2.07
CA ILE A 284 21.00 5.47 -1.39
C ILE A 284 20.73 6.41 -0.21
N ASN A 285 21.77 6.83 0.51
CA ASN A 285 21.64 7.76 1.63
C ASN A 285 21.13 9.14 1.17
N THR A 286 21.57 9.63 0.00
CA THR A 286 21.06 10.87 -0.59
C THR A 286 19.58 10.78 -0.90
N VAL A 287 19.13 9.64 -1.44
CA VAL A 287 17.71 9.38 -1.71
C VAL A 287 16.91 9.33 -0.41
N ILE A 288 17.41 8.63 0.61
CA ILE A 288 16.78 8.51 1.92
C ILE A 288 16.58 9.90 2.56
N ASP A 289 17.63 10.72 2.56
CA ASP A 289 17.58 12.07 3.11
C ASP A 289 16.59 12.94 2.32
N GLY A 290 16.58 12.80 0.99
CA GLY A 290 15.63 13.47 0.10
C GLY A 290 14.17 13.10 0.39
N ILE A 291 13.88 11.80 0.52
CA ILE A 291 12.55 11.28 0.88
C ILE A 291 12.12 11.81 2.25
N ASN A 292 12.97 11.69 3.26
CA ASN A 292 12.64 12.15 4.62
C ASN A 292 12.41 13.67 4.67
N SER A 293 13.24 14.44 3.96
CA SER A 293 13.07 15.88 3.81
C SER A 293 11.74 16.21 3.15
N ARG A 294 11.37 15.46 2.10
CA ARG A 294 10.10 15.68 1.39
C ARG A 294 8.90 15.31 2.23
N ILE A 295 8.92 14.18 2.93
CA ILE A 295 7.89 13.78 3.91
C ILE A 295 7.69 14.87 4.96
N LYS A 296 8.79 15.40 5.52
CA LYS A 296 8.74 16.49 6.49
C LYS A 296 8.09 17.74 5.90
N ALA A 297 8.43 18.12 4.66
CA ALA A 297 7.83 19.26 3.98
C ALA A 297 6.31 19.08 3.80
N ILE A 298 5.86 17.92 3.33
CA ILE A 298 4.43 17.60 3.18
C ILE A 298 3.70 17.68 4.54
N LYS A 299 4.21 17.01 5.58
CA LYS A 299 3.52 16.90 6.88
C LYS A 299 3.47 18.22 7.64
N SER A 300 4.49 19.06 7.48
CA SER A 300 4.64 20.32 8.21
C SER A 300 4.09 21.55 7.47
N TYR A 301 3.57 21.37 6.26
CA TYR A 301 3.01 22.46 5.47
C TYR A 301 1.96 23.27 6.25
N LYS A 302 2.09 24.59 6.18
CA LYS A 302 1.16 25.59 6.73
C LYS A 302 0.94 26.64 5.64
N PRO A 303 -0.31 26.88 5.21
CA PRO A 303 -0.64 27.97 4.31
C PRO A 303 -0.42 29.34 4.96
#